data_AF-A0A0G0AF02-F1
#
_entry.id   AF-A0A0G0AF02-F1
#
_cell.length_a   1.000
_cell.length_b   1.000
_cell.length_c   1.000
_cell.angle_alpha   90.00
_cell.angle_beta   90.00
_cell.angle_gamma   90.00
#
_symmetry.space_group_name_H-M   'P 1'
#
loop_
_entity.id
_entity.type
_entity.pdbx_description
1 polymer ?
#
loop_
_entity_poly.entity_id
_entity_poly.type
_entity_poly.pdbx_seq_one_letter_code
_entity_poly.pdbx_strand_id
1 'polypeptide(L)'
;MVNKYKKNIGSGLAGVWIGGYEIDVPSVKADFSTLGGVLTMVVDLLSFLVGFSALVAVIMIIYAGFLFITAGGDPDKISTGSKTLTAAIVGLVIVFLAKTIITFIITEFLL
;
A
#
# COMPACT_ATOMS: atom_id res chain seq x y z
N MET A 1 10.49 12.13 -42.98
CA MET A 1 9.57 12.34 -41.83
C MET A 1 9.72 11.23 -40.77
N VAL A 2 10.93 10.85 -40.36
CA VAL A 2 11.15 9.71 -39.43
C VAL A 2 12.16 10.09 -38.34
N ASN A 3 11.82 11.02 -37.44
CA ASN A 3 12.74 11.34 -36.35
C ASN A 3 12.10 11.84 -35.04
N LYS A 4 10.81 11.57 -34.81
CA LYS A 4 10.13 11.94 -33.55
C LYS A 4 10.02 10.82 -32.51
N TYR A 5 10.35 9.58 -32.85
CA TYR A 5 10.13 8.42 -31.98
C TYR A 5 11.36 8.02 -31.14
N LYS A 6 12.56 8.53 -31.44
CA LYS A 6 13.80 8.11 -30.74
C LYS A 6 14.20 9.01 -29.55
N LYS A 7 13.40 10.04 -29.22
CA LYS A 7 13.76 11.04 -28.19
C LYS A 7 13.20 10.73 -26.78
N ASN A 8 12.30 9.76 -26.64
CA ASN A 8 11.66 9.41 -25.36
C ASN A 8 12.15 8.09 -24.74
N ILE A 9 13.19 7.46 -25.31
CA ILE A 9 13.87 6.28 -24.72
C ILE A 9 14.88 6.69 -23.63
N GLY A 10 14.58 7.78 -22.91
CA GLY A 10 15.35 8.26 -21.78
C GLY A 10 14.53 8.09 -20.49
N SER A 11 15.09 7.29 -19.58
CA SER A 11 14.77 7.21 -18.14
C SER A 11 13.34 6.80 -17.74
N GLY A 12 13.13 5.48 -17.61
CA GLY A 12 12.05 4.90 -16.81
C GLY A 12 10.95 4.20 -17.61
N LEU A 13 11.18 2.93 -17.99
CA LEU A 13 10.19 1.90 -18.33
C LEU A 13 8.94 2.32 -19.16
N ALA A 14 9.11 3.08 -20.25
CA ALA A 14 8.03 3.29 -21.21
C ALA A 14 7.79 2.00 -22.02
N GLY A 15 6.75 1.24 -21.64
CA GLY A 15 6.07 0.22 -22.43
C GLY A 15 6.88 -1.04 -22.77
N VAL A 16 6.46 -2.21 -22.25
CA VAL A 16 6.95 -3.51 -22.74
C VAL A 16 6.13 -3.89 -23.98
N TRP A 17 6.79 -4.03 -25.13
CA TRP A 17 6.16 -4.47 -26.38
C TRP A 17 6.35 -5.98 -26.59
N ILE A 18 5.25 -6.72 -26.58
CA ILE A 18 5.21 -8.13 -26.98
C ILE A 18 4.07 -8.27 -27.98
N GLY A 19 4.30 -8.91 -29.12
CA GLY A 19 3.23 -9.28 -30.05
C GLY A 19 2.36 -8.14 -30.61
N GLY A 20 2.82 -6.88 -30.60
CA GLY A 20 2.09 -5.74 -31.17
C GLY A 20 1.11 -5.04 -30.22
N TYR A 21 1.07 -5.43 -28.94
CA TYR A 21 0.36 -4.70 -27.90
C TYR A 21 1.36 -3.96 -26.99
N GLU A 22 1.00 -2.74 -26.60
CA GLU A 22 1.77 -1.93 -25.65
C GLU A 22 1.18 -2.15 -24.25
N ILE A 23 1.94 -2.77 -23.35
CA ILE A 23 1.58 -2.83 -21.94
C ILE A 23 2.08 -1.55 -21.28
N ASP A 24 1.14 -0.65 -20.97
CA ASP A 24 1.36 0.52 -20.11
C ASP A 24 1.69 0.03 -18.70
N VAL A 25 2.97 0.03 -18.36
CA VAL A 25 3.41 -0.27 -17.00
C VAL A 25 3.42 1.05 -16.22
N PRO A 26 2.84 1.08 -15.00
CA PRO A 26 2.82 2.29 -14.20
C PRO A 26 4.26 2.76 -13.96
N SER A 27 4.58 3.95 -14.47
CA SER A 27 5.89 4.58 -14.30
C SER A 27 6.02 5.10 -12.87
N VAL A 28 6.80 4.44 -12.02
CA VAL A 28 7.17 4.98 -10.70
C VAL A 28 8.16 6.13 -10.91
N LYS A 29 7.67 7.37 -10.92
CA LYS A 29 8.49 8.59 -10.98
C LYS A 29 8.87 9.00 -9.56
N ALA A 30 10.00 8.49 -9.06
CA ALA A 30 10.58 8.97 -7.81
C ALA A 30 11.53 10.14 -8.10
N ASP A 31 11.04 11.37 -7.97
CA ASP A 31 11.86 12.59 -8.10
C ASP A 31 12.53 12.91 -6.76
N PHE A 32 13.81 12.54 -6.59
CA PHE A 32 14.52 12.75 -5.32
C PHE A 32 15.13 14.16 -5.16
N SER A 33 14.96 15.04 -6.15
CA SER A 33 15.65 16.33 -6.23
C SER A 33 14.94 17.48 -5.53
N THR A 34 13.69 17.27 -5.09
CA THR A 34 12.84 18.33 -4.51
C THR A 34 12.14 17.77 -3.27
N LEU A 35 11.92 18.61 -2.25
CA LEU A 35 11.19 18.21 -1.03
C LEU A 35 9.83 17.56 -1.36
N GLY A 36 9.14 18.07 -2.38
CA GLY A 36 7.89 17.51 -2.88
C GLY A 36 8.02 16.10 -3.48
N GLY A 37 9.16 15.77 -4.11
CA GLY A 37 9.34 14.46 -4.72
C GLY A 37 9.77 13.36 -3.74
N VAL A 38 10.41 13.73 -2.61
CA VAL A 38 10.56 12.82 -1.46
C VAL A 38 9.19 12.51 -0.84
N LEU A 39 8.31 13.51 -0.75
CA LEU A 39 6.95 13.32 -0.22
C LEU A 39 6.10 12.43 -1.13
N THR A 40 6.16 12.60 -2.46
CA THR A 40 5.41 11.73 -3.38
C THR A 40 5.89 10.28 -3.33
N MET A 41 7.20 10.04 -3.22
CA MET A 41 7.73 8.70 -3.04
C MET A 41 7.22 8.06 -1.73
N VAL A 42 7.17 8.83 -0.64
CA VAL A 42 6.62 8.36 0.64
C VAL A 42 5.14 8.02 0.49
N VAL A 43 4.36 8.83 -0.22
CA VAL A 43 2.93 8.55 -0.47
C VAL A 43 2.72 7.30 -1.33
N ASP A 44 3.51 7.11 -2.38
CA ASP A 44 3.40 5.93 -3.24
C ASP A 44 3.78 4.65 -2.49
N LEU A 45 4.89 4.70 -1.73
CA LEU A 45 5.32 3.58 -0.90
C LEU A 45 4.27 3.23 0.16
N LEU A 46 3.71 4.24 0.82
CA LEU A 46 2.67 4.03 1.83
C LEU A 46 1.37 3.54 1.22
N SER A 47 0.99 4.01 0.03
CA SER A 47 -0.19 3.51 -0.68
C SER A 47 -0.05 2.02 -1.01
N PHE A 48 1.14 1.59 -1.42
CA PHE A 48 1.47 0.18 -1.61
C PHE A 48 1.41 -0.61 -0.28
N LEU A 49 2.02 -0.09 0.79
CA LEU A 49 2.00 -0.71 2.12
C LEU A 49 0.59 -0.81 2.71
N VAL A 50 -0.25 0.21 2.51
CA VAL A 50 -1.66 0.24 2.96
C VAL A 50 -2.45 -0.87 2.26
N GLY A 51 -2.30 -0.99 0.93
CA GLY A 51 -2.96 -2.06 0.17
C GLY A 51 -2.51 -3.45 0.62
N PHE A 52 -1.21 -3.64 0.83
CA PHE A 52 -0.67 -4.90 1.33
C PHE A 52 -1.12 -5.21 2.77
N SER A 53 -1.11 -4.21 3.65
CA SER A 53 -1.54 -4.36 5.04
C SER A 53 -3.02 -4.72 5.16
N ALA A 54 -3.88 -4.20 4.28
CA ALA A 54 -5.30 -4.55 4.27
C ALA A 54 -5.50 -6.05 4.00
N LEU A 55 -4.76 -6.62 3.04
CA LEU A 55 -4.78 -8.05 2.75
C LEU A 55 -4.34 -8.87 3.98
N VAL A 56 -3.23 -8.48 4.61
CA VAL A 56 -2.69 -9.16 5.80
C VAL A 56 -3.67 -9.08 6.97
N ALA A 57 -4.31 -7.92 7.17
CA ALA A 57 -5.30 -7.72 8.23
C ALA A 57 -6.49 -8.67 8.07
N VAL A 58 -7.00 -8.87 6.84
CA VAL A 58 -8.10 -9.81 6.57
C VAL A 58 -7.70 -11.24 6.93
N ILE A 59 -6.50 -11.67 6.56
CA ILE A 59 -5.99 -13.02 6.89
C ILE A 59 -5.90 -13.21 8.42
N MET A 60 -5.38 -12.20 9.13
CA MET A 60 -5.28 -12.22 10.60
C MET A 60 -6.65 -12.29 11.27
N ILE A 61 -7.65 -11.56 10.77
CA ILE A 61 -9.02 -11.60 11.30
C ILE A 61 -9.63 -13.00 11.12
N ILE A 62 -9.44 -13.61 9.95
CA ILE A 62 -9.93 -14.98 9.68
C ILE A 62 -9.28 -15.97 10.64
N TYR A 63 -7.95 -15.90 10.79
CA TYR A 63 -7.21 -16.77 11.71
C TYR A 63 -7.67 -16.59 13.17
N ALA A 64 -7.84 -15.34 13.62
CA ALA A 64 -8.34 -15.04 14.96
C ALA A 64 -9.76 -15.58 15.17
N GLY A 65 -10.63 -15.47 14.15
CA GLY A 65 -11.98 -16.01 14.18
C GLY A 65 -12.01 -17.53 14.32
N PHE A 66 -11.18 -18.24 13.54
CA PHE A 66 -11.04 -19.69 13.69
C PHE A 66 -10.50 -20.09 15.07
N LEU A 67 -9.49 -19.40 15.57
CA LEU A 67 -8.93 -19.66 16.90
C LEU A 67 -9.99 -19.44 18.01
N PHE A 68 -10.83 -18.42 17.87
CA PHE A 68 -11.91 -18.12 18.81
C PHE A 68 -13.03 -19.16 18.77
N ILE A 69 -13.48 -19.56 17.57
CA ILE A 69 -14.54 -20.57 17.41
C ILE A 69 -14.08 -21.96 17.86
N THR A 70 -12.82 -22.33 17.56
CA THR A 70 -12.25 -23.63 17.92
C THR A 70 -11.76 -23.73 19.37
N ALA A 71 -11.84 -22.64 20.14
CA ALA A 71 -11.38 -22.62 21.53
C ALA A 71 -12.20 -23.53 22.46
N GLY A 72 -13.46 -23.85 22.12
CA GLY A 72 -14.23 -24.90 22.81
C GLY A 72 -14.41 -24.72 24.33
N GLY A 73 -14.21 -23.51 24.86
CA GLY A 73 -14.25 -23.22 26.31
C GLY A 73 -12.89 -23.14 27.00
N ASP A 74 -11.78 -23.35 26.28
CA ASP A 74 -10.43 -23.12 26.79
C ASP A 74 -10.15 -21.62 26.95
N PRO A 75 -9.96 -21.11 28.19
CA PRO A 75 -9.79 -19.69 28.44
C PRO A 75 -8.53 -19.11 27.79
N ASP A 76 -7.47 -19.90 27.59
CA ASP A 76 -6.23 -19.42 26.97
C ASP A 76 -6.41 -19.16 25.48
N LYS A 77 -7.16 -20.03 24.79
CA LYS A 77 -7.47 -19.85 23.37
C LYS A 77 -8.46 -18.73 23.12
N ILE A 78 -9.44 -18.56 24.01
CA ILE A 78 -10.37 -17.42 23.96
C ILE A 78 -9.61 -16.10 24.15
N SER A 79 -8.76 -16.02 25.18
CA SER A 79 -7.92 -14.85 25.46
C SER A 79 -7.02 -14.50 24.27
N THR A 80 -6.39 -15.51 23.67
CA THR A 80 -5.50 -15.34 22.51
C THR A 80 -6.27 -14.89 21.27
N GLY A 81 -7.43 -15.49 20.99
CA GLY A 81 -8.29 -15.12 19.87
C GLY A 81 -8.79 -13.68 19.98
N SER A 82 -9.27 -13.27 21.16
CA SER A 82 -9.70 -11.90 21.41
C SER A 82 -8.58 -10.88 21.25
N LYS A 83 -7.39 -11.16 21.83
CA LYS A 83 -6.22 -10.27 21.67
C LYS A 83 -5.80 -10.12 20.22
N THR A 84 -5.79 -11.23 19.46
CA THR A 84 -5.42 -11.22 18.04
C THR A 84 -6.43 -10.43 17.21
N LEU A 85 -7.73 -10.58 17.50
CA LEU A 85 -8.78 -9.83 16.83
C LEU A 85 -8.67 -8.33 17.12
N THR A 86 -8.48 -7.94 18.39
CA THR A 86 -8.28 -6.54 18.76
C THR A 86 -7.04 -5.95 18.09
N ALA A 87 -5.93 -6.68 18.07
CA ALA A 87 -4.70 -6.25 17.40
C ALA A 87 -4.91 -6.03 15.88
N ALA A 88 -5.67 -6.91 15.21
CA ALA A 88 -5.98 -6.77 13.80
C ALA A 88 -6.85 -5.53 13.51
N ILE A 89 -7.86 -5.26 14.36
CA ILE A 89 -8.72 -4.07 14.24
C ILE A 89 -7.90 -2.80 14.46
N VAL A 90 -7.07 -2.76 15.50
CA VAL A 90 -6.21 -1.60 15.80
C VAL A 90 -5.22 -1.34 14.66
N GLY A 91 -4.61 -2.40 14.09
CA GLY A 91 -3.75 -2.28 12.93
C GLY A 91 -4.45 -1.66 11.72
N LEU A 92 -5.67 -2.09 11.42
CA LEU A 92 -6.48 -1.50 10.34
C LEU A 92 -6.73 0.00 10.58
N VAL A 93 -7.11 0.37 11.80
CA VAL A 93 -7.37 1.78 12.17
C VAL A 93 -6.12 2.65 12.01
N ILE A 94 -4.96 2.16 12.44
CA ILE A 94 -3.69 2.89 12.31
C ILE A 94 -3.35 3.15 10.83
N VAL A 95 -3.57 2.18 9.95
CA VAL A 95 -3.32 2.32 8.51
C VAL A 95 -4.21 3.40 7.90
N PHE A 96 -5.48 3.46 8.28
CA PHE A 96 -6.39 4.53 7.85
C PHE A 96 -5.98 5.91 8.39
N LEU A 97 -5.58 5.99 9.66
CA LEU A 97 -5.11 7.23 10.29
C LEU A 97 -3.85 7.76 9.62
N ALA A 98 -2.87 6.88 9.35
CA ALA A 98 -1.63 7.24 8.69
C ALA A 98 -1.90 7.90 7.33
N LYS A 99 -2.71 7.25 6.47
CA LYS A 99 -3.08 7.80 5.15
C LYS A 99 -3.74 9.18 5.27
N THR A 100 -4.65 9.34 6.24
CA THR A 100 -5.38 10.59 6.47
C THR A 100 -4.44 11.72 6.87
N ILE A 101 -3.57 11.48 7.86
CA ILE A 101 -2.62 12.48 8.37
C ILE A 101 -1.67 12.96 7.27
N ILE A 102 -1.15 12.04 6.45
CA ILE A 102 -0.20 12.39 5.39
C ILE A 102 -0.86 13.24 4.30
N THR A 103 -2.07 12.84 3.87
CA THR A 103 -2.84 13.61 2.88
C THR A 103 -3.15 15.01 3.43
N PHE A 104 -3.46 15.12 4.72
CA PHE A 104 -3.71 16.38 5.40
C PHE A 104 -2.47 17.29 5.40
N ILE A 105 -1.30 16.77 5.77
CA ILE A 105 -0.04 17.55 5.75
C ILE A 105 0.29 18.04 4.33
N ILE A 106 0.10 17.20 3.31
CA ILE A 106 0.41 17.58 1.92
C ILE A 106 -0.57 18.64 1.40
N THR A 107 -1.85 18.53 1.75
CA THR A 107 -2.91 19.41 1.21
C THR A 107 -2.97 20.75 1.94
N GLU A 108 -2.78 20.77 3.26
CA GLU A 108 -2.96 21.98 4.08
C GLU A 108 -1.66 22.73 4.37
N PHE A 109 -0.52 22.03 4.40
CA PHE A 109 0.76 22.64 4.76
C PHE A 109 1.58 23.09 3.55
N LEU A 110 1.23 22.63 2.35
CA LEU A 110 2.02 22.82 1.12
C LEU A 110 1.28 23.57 0.00
N LEU A 111 -0.04 23.81 0.15
CA LEU A 111 -0.90 24.57 -0.75
C LEU A 111 -1.37 25.85 -0.06
#